data_AF-A0A453EP27-F1
#
_entry.id   AF-A0A453EP27-F1
#
_cell.length_a   1.000
_cell.length_b   1.000
_cell.length_c   1.000
_cell.angle_alpha   90.00
_cell.angle_beta   90.00
_cell.angle_gamma   90.00
#
_symmetry.space_group_name_H-M   'P 1'
#
loop_
_entity.id
_entity.type
_entity.pdbx_description
1 polymer ?
#
loop_
_entity_poly.entity_id
_entity_poly.type
_entity_poly.pdbx_seq_one_letter_code
_entity_poly.pdbx_strand_id
1 'polypeptide(L)'
;HSVRMAGESTKGIGFVQAMAEIGKEEGIKGYWKGNLPQVIRIIPYSAVQLFSYEVYKKVFRRKDGELTVFGRLAAGACAGMTSTLVTYPLDVLRLRLAVQSGHSTMSLVALNMLREEGLASFYGGLGPSLIGIAPYIAVNFCVFDLMKKSVPEKYKSRPETSLATALLSATFATLMCYPLDTVRRQMQMKGTPYNTIFDAIPGIVERDGLVGLYRGFVPNALKNLPNSSIKLTAFDTMKILISTGQKELEKIMQENQEKTS
;
A
#
# COMPACT_ATOMS: atom_id res chain seq x y z
N HIS A 1 1.55 -31.73 -3.09
CA HIS A 1 2.96 -32.07 -2.82
C HIS A 1 3.85 -30.83 -2.60
N SER A 2 3.28 -29.66 -2.29
CA SER A 2 3.98 -28.35 -2.34
C SER A 2 4.09 -27.62 -0.99
N VAL A 3 3.82 -28.29 0.14
CA VAL A 3 3.83 -27.65 1.48
C VAL A 3 4.88 -28.26 2.42
N ARG A 4 5.78 -29.12 1.93
CA ARG A 4 6.75 -29.85 2.78
C ARG A 4 8.22 -29.47 2.59
N MET A 5 8.53 -28.38 1.89
CA MET A 5 9.92 -27.93 1.63
C MET A 5 10.30 -26.64 2.38
N ALA A 6 9.53 -26.22 3.38
CA ALA A 6 9.85 -25.03 4.20
C ALA A 6 10.70 -25.35 5.44
N GLY A 7 11.46 -26.45 5.40
CA GLY A 7 12.10 -27.04 6.57
C GLY A 7 13.62 -27.04 6.62
N GLU A 8 14.36 -26.72 5.55
CA GLU A 8 15.82 -26.86 5.57
C GLU A 8 16.57 -25.65 5.01
N SER A 9 17.40 -25.07 5.88
CA SER A 9 18.54 -24.19 5.63
C SER A 9 18.30 -22.92 4.79
N THR A 10 17.73 -21.90 5.43
CA THR A 10 17.70 -20.51 4.92
C THR A 10 19.10 -19.87 4.95
N LYS A 11 20.03 -20.33 4.10
CA LYS A 11 21.11 -19.46 3.63
C LYS A 11 20.48 -18.46 2.68
N GLY A 12 20.55 -17.17 3.01
CA GLY A 12 19.86 -16.10 2.27
C GLY A 12 20.18 -16.15 0.78
N ILE A 13 19.24 -16.68 0.00
CA ILE A 13 19.32 -16.71 -1.46
C ILE A 13 19.33 -15.26 -1.93
N GLY A 14 20.35 -14.87 -2.72
CA GLY A 14 20.42 -13.54 -3.28
C GLY A 14 19.20 -13.26 -4.17
N PHE A 15 18.69 -12.03 -4.18
CA PHE A 15 17.50 -11.64 -4.95
C PHE A 15 17.55 -12.11 -6.41
N VAL A 16 18.72 -12.03 -7.05
CA VAL A 16 18.95 -12.45 -8.44
C VAL A 16 18.83 -13.97 -8.60
N GLN A 17 19.34 -14.73 -7.63
CA GLN A 17 19.27 -16.18 -7.63
C GLN A 17 17.82 -16.66 -7.45
N ALA A 18 17.06 -16.03 -6.55
CA ALA A 18 15.64 -16.32 -6.37
C ALA A 18 14.82 -16.03 -7.63
N MET A 19 15.11 -14.92 -8.34
CA MET A 19 14.46 -14.62 -9.62
C MET A 19 14.81 -15.66 -10.71
N ALA A 20 16.08 -16.05 -10.82
CA ALA A 20 16.53 -17.05 -11.79
C ALA A 20 15.90 -18.43 -11.54
N GLU A 21 15.73 -18.81 -10.28
CA GLU A 21 15.14 -20.07 -9.86
C GLU A 21 13.64 -20.13 -10.19
N ILE A 22 12.88 -19.06 -9.90
CA ILE A 22 11.47 -18.92 -10.31
C ILE A 22 11.31 -19.04 -11.83
N GLY A 23 12.20 -18.37 -12.59
CA GLY A 23 12.20 -18.45 -14.04
C GLY A 23 12.48 -19.85 -14.59
N LYS A 24 13.32 -20.63 -13.91
CA LYS A 24 13.71 -21.99 -14.30
C LYS A 24 12.68 -23.04 -13.92
N GLU A 25 12.05 -22.92 -12.75
CA GLU A 25 11.09 -23.91 -12.22
C GLU A 25 9.66 -23.68 -12.71
N GLU A 26 9.19 -22.43 -12.73
CA GLU A 26 7.79 -22.10 -13.02
C GLU A 26 7.59 -21.36 -14.36
N GLY A 27 8.68 -20.99 -15.04
CA GLY A 27 8.65 -20.24 -16.30
C GLY A 27 8.05 -18.83 -16.15
N ILE A 28 7.70 -18.21 -17.28
CA ILE A 28 7.14 -16.83 -17.32
C ILE A 28 5.83 -16.72 -16.51
N LYS A 29 5.04 -17.80 -16.44
CA LYS A 29 3.79 -17.84 -15.67
C LYS A 29 4.03 -17.79 -14.16
N GLY A 30 5.18 -18.24 -13.66
CA GLY A 30 5.56 -18.17 -12.25
C GLY A 30 5.63 -16.74 -11.72
N TYR A 31 6.15 -15.80 -12.51
CA TYR A 31 6.22 -14.39 -12.12
C TYR A 31 4.84 -13.72 -11.94
N TRP A 32 3.81 -14.23 -12.60
CA TRP A 32 2.44 -13.70 -12.55
C TRP A 32 1.55 -14.47 -11.57
N LYS A 33 2.04 -15.57 -11.02
CA LYS A 33 1.32 -16.42 -10.07
C LYS A 33 1.09 -15.62 -8.77
N GLY A 34 -0.19 -15.46 -8.41
CA GLY A 34 -0.60 -14.63 -7.27
C GLY A 34 -0.95 -13.17 -7.61
N ASN A 35 -0.66 -12.69 -8.82
CA ASN A 35 -1.05 -11.33 -9.22
C ASN A 35 -2.58 -11.19 -9.39
N LEU A 36 -3.26 -12.22 -9.92
CA LEU A 36 -4.72 -12.19 -10.08
C LEU A 36 -5.47 -12.06 -8.74
N PRO A 37 -5.21 -12.88 -7.70
CA PRO A 37 -5.76 -12.65 -6.35
C PRO A 37 -5.44 -11.26 -5.80
N GLN A 38 -4.25 -10.74 -6.08
CA GLN A 38 -3.83 -9.40 -5.63
C GLN A 38 -4.64 -8.30 -6.33
N VAL A 39 -4.92 -8.41 -7.63
CA VAL A 39 -5.78 -7.45 -8.36
C VAL A 39 -7.20 -7.49 -7.83
N ILE A 40 -7.77 -8.69 -7.64
CA ILE A 40 -9.11 -8.86 -7.04
C ILE A 40 -9.14 -8.28 -5.60
N ARG A 41 -8.00 -8.17 -4.91
CA ARG A 41 -7.89 -7.47 -3.61
C ARG A 41 -7.91 -5.96 -3.75
N ILE A 42 -7.10 -5.46 -4.68
CA ILE A 42 -6.83 -4.04 -4.83
C ILE A 42 -8.08 -3.30 -5.33
N ILE A 43 -8.91 -3.95 -6.15
CA ILE A 43 -10.11 -3.31 -6.73
C ILE A 43 -11.12 -2.88 -5.66
N PRO A 44 -11.66 -3.77 -4.79
CA PRO A 44 -12.59 -3.36 -3.73
C PRO A 44 -11.97 -2.38 -2.75
N TYR A 45 -10.71 -2.62 -2.36
CA TYR A 45 -9.98 -1.74 -1.46
C TYR A 45 -9.86 -0.32 -2.01
N SER A 46 -9.46 -0.19 -3.28
CA SER A 46 -9.29 1.12 -3.93
C SER A 46 -10.63 1.81 -4.17
N ALA A 47 -11.68 1.06 -4.52
CA ALA A 47 -13.02 1.61 -4.70
C ALA A 47 -13.56 2.24 -3.40
N VAL A 48 -13.51 1.50 -2.29
CA VAL A 48 -13.94 2.02 -0.98
C VAL A 48 -13.04 3.17 -0.53
N GLN A 49 -11.72 3.06 -0.72
CA GLN A 49 -10.78 4.11 -0.35
C GLN A 49 -11.05 5.42 -1.11
N LEU A 50 -11.26 5.37 -2.43
CA LEU A 50 -11.57 6.56 -3.23
C LEU A 50 -12.92 7.16 -2.84
N PHE A 51 -13.95 6.32 -2.66
CA PHE A 51 -15.26 6.78 -2.21
C PHE A 51 -15.19 7.45 -0.84
N SER A 52 -14.58 6.80 0.15
CA SER A 52 -14.39 7.36 1.48
C SER A 52 -13.53 8.63 1.43
N TYR A 53 -12.53 8.71 0.57
CA TYR A 53 -11.72 9.91 0.40
C TYR A 53 -12.55 11.10 -0.12
N GLU A 54 -13.45 10.90 -1.07
CA GLU A 54 -14.37 11.95 -1.52
C GLU A 54 -15.32 12.39 -0.40
N VAL A 55 -15.84 11.46 0.40
CA VAL A 55 -16.70 11.77 1.55
C VAL A 55 -15.93 12.57 2.59
N TYR A 56 -14.74 12.11 3.00
CA TYR A 56 -13.94 12.82 3.99
C TYR A 56 -13.45 14.17 3.49
N LYS A 57 -13.11 14.31 2.20
CA LYS A 57 -12.80 15.63 1.62
C LYS A 57 -13.95 16.61 1.76
N LYS A 58 -15.21 16.17 1.57
CA LYS A 58 -16.39 17.04 1.77
C LYS A 58 -16.55 17.44 3.24
N VAL A 59 -16.30 16.52 4.17
CA VAL A 59 -16.37 16.78 5.62
C VAL A 59 -15.25 17.72 6.09
N PHE A 60 -14.03 17.56 5.58
CA PHE A 60 -12.86 18.38 5.95
C PHE A 60 -12.71 19.66 5.12
N ARG A 61 -13.63 19.94 4.19
CA ARG A 61 -13.61 21.18 3.40
C ARG A 61 -14.03 22.34 4.30
N ARG A 62 -13.11 23.28 4.56
CA ARG A 62 -13.44 24.56 5.22
C ARG A 62 -14.27 25.45 4.28
N LYS A 63 -14.95 26.45 4.86
CA LYS A 63 -15.79 27.45 4.16
C LYS A 63 -15.04 28.23 3.06
N ASP A 64 -13.71 28.21 3.06
CA ASP A 64 -12.85 28.97 2.13
C ASP A 64 -12.55 28.23 0.80
N GLY A 65 -13.20 27.09 0.55
CA GLY A 65 -13.15 26.39 -0.75
C GLY A 65 -11.90 25.53 -0.98
N GLU A 66 -10.75 25.83 -0.36
CA GLU A 66 -9.50 25.07 -0.49
C GLU A 66 -9.25 24.09 0.67
N LEU A 67 -8.92 22.84 0.31
CA LEU A 67 -8.47 21.83 1.27
C LEU A 67 -7.00 22.10 1.65
N THR A 68 -6.74 22.34 2.93
CA THR A 68 -5.36 22.37 3.44
C THR A 68 -4.69 21.01 3.21
N VAL A 69 -3.38 20.99 3.02
CA VAL A 69 -2.60 19.73 2.90
C VAL A 69 -2.86 18.80 4.09
N PHE A 70 -3.08 19.36 5.28
CA PHE A 70 -3.48 18.59 6.47
C PHE A 70 -4.86 17.95 6.31
N GLY A 71 -5.86 18.70 5.83
CA GLY A 71 -7.18 18.17 5.55
C GLY A 71 -7.15 17.06 4.49
N ARG A 72 -6.31 17.16 3.46
CA ARG A 72 -6.12 16.10 2.45
C ARG A 72 -5.48 14.84 3.04
N LEU A 73 -4.47 15.00 3.89
CA LEU A 73 -3.80 13.87 4.54
C LEU A 73 -4.69 13.18 5.58
N ALA A 74 -5.39 13.96 6.41
CA ALA A 74 -6.36 13.44 7.37
C ALA A 74 -7.50 12.70 6.65
N ALA A 75 -8.05 13.29 5.58
CA ALA A 75 -9.05 12.62 4.75
C ALA A 75 -8.52 11.32 4.14
N GLY A 76 -7.26 11.31 3.67
CA GLY A 76 -6.61 10.11 3.15
C GLY A 76 -6.41 9.02 4.20
N ALA A 77 -6.00 9.38 5.41
CA ALA A 77 -5.82 8.44 6.51
C ALA A 77 -7.16 7.85 6.99
N CYS A 78 -8.18 8.69 7.18
CA CYS A 78 -9.53 8.23 7.52
C CYS A 78 -10.10 7.33 6.41
N ALA A 79 -9.91 7.69 5.14
CA ALA A 79 -10.33 6.86 4.01
C ALA A 79 -9.63 5.49 4.00
N GLY A 80 -8.32 5.47 4.28
CA GLY A 80 -7.54 4.23 4.36
C GLY A 80 -7.95 3.34 5.54
N MET A 81 -8.29 3.93 6.69
CA MET A 81 -8.81 3.16 7.84
C MET A 81 -10.18 2.57 7.53
N THR A 82 -11.09 3.38 6.96
CA THR A 82 -12.44 2.93 6.60
C THR A 82 -12.41 1.86 5.52
N SER A 83 -11.57 2.00 4.49
CA SER A 83 -11.42 0.96 3.48
C SER A 83 -10.88 -0.32 4.08
N THR A 84 -9.88 -0.23 4.97
CA THR A 84 -9.34 -1.39 5.68
C THR A 84 -10.40 -2.08 6.52
N LEU A 85 -11.22 -1.33 7.28
CA LEU A 85 -12.31 -1.90 8.10
C LEU A 85 -13.35 -2.62 7.25
N VAL A 86 -13.74 -2.03 6.12
CA VAL A 86 -14.73 -2.63 5.20
C VAL A 86 -14.17 -3.88 4.50
N THR A 87 -12.89 -3.88 4.13
CA THR A 87 -12.27 -5.03 3.45
C THR A 87 -11.71 -6.08 4.40
N TYR A 88 -11.61 -5.79 5.71
CA TYR A 88 -10.99 -6.67 6.70
C TYR A 88 -11.56 -8.10 6.70
N PRO A 89 -12.90 -8.31 6.64
CA PRO A 89 -13.47 -9.66 6.58
C PRO A 89 -13.02 -10.46 5.35
N LEU A 90 -12.86 -9.79 4.20
CA LEU A 90 -12.38 -10.42 2.97
C LEU A 90 -10.90 -10.78 3.07
N ASP A 91 -10.09 -9.95 3.72
CA ASP A 91 -8.67 -10.21 3.95
C ASP A 91 -8.48 -11.41 4.89
N VAL A 92 -9.28 -11.51 5.97
CA VAL A 92 -9.24 -12.65 6.89
C VAL A 92 -9.66 -13.96 6.21
N LEU A 93 -10.74 -13.95 5.41
CA LEU A 93 -11.17 -15.13 4.65
C LEU A 93 -10.08 -15.63 3.70
N ARG A 94 -9.39 -14.72 3.02
CA ARG A 94 -8.29 -15.07 2.13
C ARG A 94 -7.10 -15.64 2.85
N LEU A 95 -6.74 -15.08 4.01
CA LEU A 95 -5.66 -15.62 4.84
C LEU A 95 -5.97 -17.04 5.28
N ARG A 96 -7.23 -17.33 5.66
CA ARG A 96 -7.69 -18.68 5.98
C ARG A 96 -7.63 -19.62 4.77
N LEU A 97 -8.12 -19.17 3.61
CA LEU A 97 -8.06 -19.94 2.36
C LEU A 97 -6.62 -20.21 1.87
N ALA A 98 -5.69 -19.29 2.09
CA ALA A 98 -4.29 -19.49 1.73
C ALA A 98 -3.61 -20.55 2.61
N VAL A 99 -4.09 -20.73 3.85
CA VAL A 99 -3.59 -21.73 4.81
C VAL A 99 -4.29 -23.08 4.62
N GLN A 100 -5.58 -23.11 4.32
CA GLN A 100 -6.30 -24.32 3.94
C GLN A 100 -6.01 -24.66 2.48
N SER A 101 -5.00 -25.49 2.24
CA SER A 101 -4.63 -25.99 0.91
C SER A 101 -5.61 -27.05 0.37
N GLY A 102 -6.91 -26.73 0.34
CA GLY A 102 -7.98 -27.51 -0.24
C GLY A 102 -8.87 -26.62 -1.12
N HIS A 103 -9.52 -27.19 -2.15
CA HIS A 103 -10.40 -26.48 -3.07
C HIS A 103 -11.72 -26.05 -2.40
N SER A 104 -11.65 -25.30 -1.30
CA SER A 104 -12.81 -24.81 -0.58
C SER A 104 -13.24 -23.46 -1.15
N THR A 105 -14.51 -23.36 -1.56
CA THR A 105 -15.13 -22.11 -2.01
C THR A 105 -15.11 -21.08 -0.88
N MET A 106 -14.86 -19.80 -1.20
CA MET A 106 -14.78 -18.72 -0.20
C MET A 106 -16.00 -18.66 0.73
N SER A 107 -17.19 -18.96 0.19
CA SER A 107 -18.45 -18.99 0.93
C SER A 107 -18.50 -20.10 1.99
N LEU A 108 -17.92 -21.26 1.72
CA LEU A 108 -17.92 -22.39 2.64
C LEU A 108 -16.97 -22.14 3.82
N VAL A 109 -15.81 -21.52 3.56
CA VAL A 109 -14.90 -21.06 4.63
C VAL A 109 -15.56 -19.96 5.46
N ALA A 110 -16.27 -19.02 4.82
CA ALA A 110 -17.01 -17.97 5.53
C ALA A 110 -18.09 -18.54 6.46
N LEU A 111 -18.88 -19.50 5.97
CA LEU A 111 -19.93 -20.18 6.72
C LEU A 111 -19.37 -20.98 7.89
N ASN A 112 -18.28 -21.72 7.68
CA ASN A 112 -17.62 -22.48 8.74
C ASN A 112 -17.05 -21.54 9.81
N MET A 113 -16.39 -20.45 9.42
CA MET A 113 -15.90 -19.43 10.37
C MET A 113 -17.04 -18.82 11.17
N LEU A 114 -18.16 -18.48 10.52
CA LEU A 114 -19.33 -17.92 11.19
C LEU A 114 -19.97 -18.90 12.17
N ARG A 115 -19.99 -20.19 11.83
CA ARG A 115 -20.62 -21.25 12.63
C ARG A 115 -19.75 -21.70 13.81
N GLU A 116 -18.43 -21.75 13.64
CA GLU A 116 -17.49 -22.26 14.65
C GLU A 116 -16.94 -21.16 15.56
N GLU A 117 -16.68 -19.97 15.03
CA GLU A 117 -15.96 -18.91 15.75
C GLU A 117 -16.75 -17.58 15.84
N GLY A 118 -17.89 -17.49 15.15
CA GLY A 118 -18.77 -16.32 15.16
C GLY A 118 -18.23 -15.11 14.39
N LEU A 119 -18.98 -14.00 14.46
CA LEU A 119 -18.64 -12.75 13.76
C LEU A 119 -17.35 -12.09 14.26
N ALA A 120 -16.95 -12.36 15.50
CA ALA A 120 -15.72 -11.82 16.08
C ALA A 120 -14.46 -12.33 15.36
N SER A 121 -14.51 -13.54 14.78
CA SER A 121 -13.37 -14.12 14.04
C SER A 121 -13.01 -13.32 12.78
N PHE A 122 -13.99 -12.71 12.11
CA PHE A 122 -13.76 -11.87 10.93
C PHE A 122 -12.99 -10.58 11.25
N TYR A 123 -13.03 -10.12 12.50
CA TYR A 123 -12.29 -8.95 12.99
C TYR A 123 -11.16 -9.35 13.96
N GLY A 124 -10.92 -10.65 14.14
CA GLY A 124 -9.82 -11.19 14.93
C GLY A 124 -8.49 -10.68 14.39
N GLY A 125 -7.66 -10.10 15.26
CA GLY A 125 -6.37 -9.53 14.90
C GLY A 125 -6.37 -8.05 14.49
N LEU A 126 -7.52 -7.38 14.42
CA LEU A 126 -7.58 -5.95 14.10
C LEU A 126 -6.93 -5.11 15.20
N GLY A 127 -7.18 -5.44 16.47
CA GLY A 127 -6.57 -4.77 17.63
C GLY A 127 -5.03 -4.83 17.62
N PRO A 128 -4.42 -6.03 17.60
CA PRO A 128 -2.97 -6.18 17.48
C PRO A 128 -2.39 -5.49 16.24
N SER A 129 -3.09 -5.56 15.10
CA SER A 129 -2.66 -4.87 13.87
C SER A 129 -2.68 -3.35 14.03
N LEU A 130 -3.74 -2.78 14.62
CA LEU A 130 -3.84 -1.34 14.87
C LEU A 130 -2.80 -0.86 15.87
N ILE A 131 -2.56 -1.59 16.95
CA ILE A 131 -1.54 -1.26 17.95
C ILE A 131 -0.14 -1.28 17.33
N GLY A 132 0.15 -2.24 16.43
CA GLY A 132 1.42 -2.29 15.70
C GLY A 132 1.58 -1.20 14.64
N ILE A 133 0.48 -0.70 14.07
CA ILE A 133 0.49 0.30 13.00
C ILE A 133 0.44 1.73 13.55
N ALA A 134 -0.20 1.97 14.70
CA ALA A 134 -0.45 3.30 15.24
C ALA A 134 0.85 4.12 15.50
N PRO A 135 1.92 3.57 16.11
CA PRO A 135 3.17 4.31 16.29
C PRO A 135 3.85 4.67 14.98
N TYR A 136 3.80 3.76 13.98
CA TYR A 136 4.32 4.03 12.64
C TYR A 136 3.58 5.20 11.99
N ILE A 137 2.25 5.20 12.06
CA ILE A 137 1.42 6.31 11.54
C ILE A 137 1.74 7.61 12.27
N ALA A 138 1.84 7.59 13.60
CA ALA A 138 2.13 8.78 14.41
C ALA A 138 3.50 9.40 14.09
N VAL A 139 4.55 8.58 13.99
CA VAL A 139 5.89 9.07 13.64
C VAL A 139 5.92 9.59 12.21
N ASN A 140 5.29 8.89 11.26
CA ASN A 140 5.21 9.35 9.87
C ASN A 140 4.51 10.71 9.77
N PHE A 141 3.40 10.90 10.50
CA PHE A 141 2.73 12.20 10.60
C PHE A 141 3.62 13.28 11.23
N CYS A 142 4.35 12.97 12.29
CA CYS A 142 5.26 13.91 12.95
C CYS A 142 6.40 14.35 12.01
N VAL A 143 7.05 13.40 11.35
CA VAL A 143 8.13 13.68 10.39
C VAL A 143 7.62 14.48 9.19
N PHE A 144 6.43 14.14 8.70
CA PHE A 144 5.78 14.90 7.63
C PHE A 144 5.49 16.36 8.06
N ASP A 145 4.99 16.57 9.28
CA ASP A 145 4.70 17.91 9.81
C ASP A 145 5.97 18.75 9.97
N LEU A 146 7.02 18.19 10.59
CA LEU A 146 8.32 18.85 10.78
C LEU A 146 8.94 19.26 9.45
N MET A 147 8.88 18.38 8.46
CA MET A 147 9.49 18.65 7.18
C MET A 147 8.71 19.67 6.37
N LYS A 148 7.38 19.65 6.45
CA LYS A 148 6.55 20.67 5.80
C LYS A 148 6.72 22.06 6.41
N LYS A 149 6.98 22.14 7.73
CA LYS A 149 7.36 23.39 8.41
C LYS A 149 8.75 23.90 8.01
N SER A 150 9.64 23.00 7.63
CA SER A 150 11.02 23.33 7.22
C SER A 150 11.13 23.81 5.76
N VAL A 151 10.07 23.66 4.94
CA VAL A 151 10.06 24.12 3.54
C VAL A 151 9.69 25.61 3.47
N PRO A 152 10.57 26.49 2.93
CA PRO A 152 10.31 27.92 2.85
C PRO A 152 9.15 28.26 1.90
N GLU A 153 8.34 29.23 2.31
CA GLU A 153 7.10 29.66 1.65
C GLU A 153 7.29 30.17 0.21
N LYS A 154 8.50 30.64 -0.12
CA LYS A 154 8.92 31.11 -1.45
C LYS A 154 8.85 30.04 -2.55
N TYR A 155 8.79 28.74 -2.22
CA TYR A 155 8.75 27.63 -3.18
C TYR A 155 7.33 27.09 -3.47
N LYS A 156 6.29 27.60 -2.79
CA LYS A 156 4.89 27.15 -2.94
C LYS A 156 4.22 27.63 -4.24
N SER A 157 4.76 28.61 -4.96
CA SER A 157 4.07 29.29 -6.07
C SER A 157 4.31 28.70 -7.47
N ARG A 158 5.19 27.69 -7.62
CA ARG A 158 5.37 26.98 -8.89
C ARG A 158 5.04 25.49 -8.76
N PRO A 159 4.22 24.93 -9.68
CA PRO A 159 3.79 23.53 -9.61
C PRO A 159 4.95 22.53 -9.72
N GLU A 160 6.00 22.84 -10.50
CA GLU A 160 7.15 21.96 -10.69
C GLU A 160 8.06 21.91 -9.46
N THR A 161 8.32 23.05 -8.83
CA THR A 161 9.12 23.11 -7.61
C THR A 161 8.35 22.52 -6.42
N SER A 162 7.04 22.72 -6.35
CA SER A 162 6.20 22.09 -5.32
C SER A 162 6.23 20.55 -5.39
N LEU A 163 6.30 19.97 -6.59
CA LEU A 163 6.41 18.52 -6.76
C LEU A 163 7.80 18.02 -6.37
N ALA A 164 8.86 18.71 -6.78
CA ALA A 164 10.23 18.35 -6.42
C ALA A 164 10.44 18.41 -4.89
N THR A 165 9.96 19.47 -4.23
CA THR A 165 10.06 19.60 -2.78
C THR A 165 9.17 18.58 -2.05
N ALA A 166 8.00 18.24 -2.61
CA ALA A 166 7.15 17.17 -2.08
C ALA A 166 7.80 15.78 -2.21
N LEU A 167 8.52 15.52 -3.30
CA LEU A 167 9.27 14.28 -3.50
C LEU A 167 10.46 14.17 -2.56
N LEU A 168 11.27 15.23 -2.44
CA LEU A 168 12.40 15.27 -1.52
C LEU A 168 11.95 15.08 -0.07
N SER A 169 10.87 15.76 0.34
CA SER A 169 10.30 15.56 1.67
C SER A 169 9.71 14.17 1.86
N ALA A 170 8.98 13.62 0.88
CA ALA A 170 8.46 12.25 0.99
C ALA A 170 9.60 11.22 1.07
N THR A 171 10.69 11.41 0.34
CA THR A 171 11.83 10.49 0.33
C THR A 171 12.57 10.52 1.66
N PHE A 172 12.81 11.72 2.19
CA PHE A 172 13.44 11.89 3.49
C PHE A 172 12.53 11.37 4.63
N ALA A 173 11.22 11.57 4.53
CA ALA A 173 10.26 11.06 5.50
C ALA A 173 10.24 9.53 5.48
N THR A 174 10.29 8.94 4.29
CA THR A 174 10.38 7.49 4.11
C THR A 174 11.69 6.95 4.67
N LEU A 175 12.81 7.66 4.50
CA LEU A 175 14.12 7.27 5.04
C LEU A 175 14.13 7.27 6.57
N MET A 176 13.52 8.28 7.18
CA MET A 176 13.38 8.38 8.64
C MET A 176 12.38 7.37 9.21
N CYS A 177 11.32 7.03 8.47
CA CYS A 177 10.32 6.06 8.90
C CYS A 177 10.66 4.61 8.55
N TYR A 178 11.70 4.37 7.74
CA TYR A 178 12.09 3.04 7.27
C TYR A 178 12.41 2.06 8.42
N PRO A 179 13.14 2.47 9.48
CA PRO A 179 13.39 1.59 10.62
C PRO A 179 12.11 1.07 11.29
N LEU A 180 11.10 1.93 11.42
CA LEU A 180 9.80 1.57 11.98
C LEU A 180 8.98 0.66 11.05
N ASP A 181 9.09 0.87 9.74
CA ASP A 181 8.49 -0.03 8.74
C ASP A 181 9.13 -1.43 8.79
N THR A 182 10.45 -1.50 8.96
CA THR A 182 11.17 -2.78 9.14
C THR A 182 10.74 -3.49 10.42
N VAL A 183 10.68 -2.79 11.56
CA VAL A 183 10.24 -3.35 12.84
C VAL A 183 8.81 -3.88 12.74
N ARG A 184 7.90 -3.09 12.15
CA ARG A 184 6.52 -3.51 11.90
C ARG A 184 6.47 -4.80 11.06
N ARG A 185 7.23 -4.87 9.95
CA ARG A 185 7.23 -6.03 9.07
C ARG A 185 7.78 -7.27 9.77
N GLN A 186 8.82 -7.12 10.59
CA GLN A 186 9.33 -8.24 11.38
C GLN A 186 8.29 -8.70 12.41
N MET A 187 7.66 -7.80 13.15
CA MET A 187 6.62 -8.16 14.13
C MET A 187 5.40 -8.84 13.49
N GLN A 188 5.09 -8.54 12.22
CA GLN A 188 3.99 -9.17 11.48
C GLN A 188 4.34 -10.56 10.91
N MET A 189 5.62 -10.97 10.97
CA MET A 189 6.04 -12.31 10.56
C MET A 189 5.69 -13.34 11.65
N LYS A 190 5.14 -14.49 11.25
CA LYS A 190 4.82 -15.60 12.15
C LYS A 190 6.09 -16.11 12.84
N GLY A 191 6.07 -16.20 14.17
CA GLY A 191 7.15 -16.78 14.98
C GLY A 191 8.19 -15.80 15.50
N THR A 192 7.90 -14.49 15.55
CA THR A 192 8.82 -13.52 16.17
C THR A 192 8.69 -13.52 17.70
N PRO A 193 9.81 -13.39 18.43
CA PRO A 193 9.82 -13.36 19.90
C PRO A 193 9.39 -12.01 20.49
N TYR A 194 9.11 -11.00 19.65
CA TYR A 194 8.90 -9.62 20.08
C TYR A 194 7.42 -9.26 20.17
N ASN A 195 6.95 -8.98 21.38
CA ASN A 195 5.57 -8.56 21.64
C ASN A 195 5.36 -7.05 21.50
N THR A 196 6.43 -6.24 21.48
CA THR A 196 6.33 -4.77 21.50
C THR A 196 7.44 -4.14 20.66
N ILE A 197 7.14 -3.01 20.02
CA ILE A 197 8.09 -2.25 19.18
C ILE A 197 9.35 -1.83 19.97
N PHE A 198 9.18 -1.48 21.25
CA PHE A 198 10.27 -1.08 22.15
C PHE A 198 11.24 -2.22 22.50
N ASP A 199 10.80 -3.47 22.36
CA ASP A 199 11.62 -4.67 22.58
C ASP A 199 12.25 -5.15 21.25
N ALA A 200 11.51 -4.99 20.14
CA ALA A 200 11.99 -5.33 18.81
C ALA A 200 13.17 -4.45 18.35
N ILE A 201 13.18 -3.15 18.66
CA ILE A 201 14.27 -2.24 18.23
C ILE A 201 15.63 -2.65 18.82
N PRO A 202 15.82 -2.77 20.15
CA PRO A 202 17.09 -3.20 20.72
C PRO A 202 17.44 -4.63 20.32
N GLY A 203 16.46 -5.55 20.25
CA GLY A 203 16.71 -6.93 19.82
C GLY A 203 17.19 -7.06 18.37
N ILE A 204 16.73 -6.20 17.46
CA ILE A 204 17.21 -6.17 16.06
C ILE A 204 18.62 -5.57 15.98
N VAL A 205 18.89 -4.50 16.75
CA VAL A 205 20.21 -3.85 16.77
C VAL A 205 21.26 -4.77 17.37
N GLU A 206 20.93 -5.53 18.40
CA GLU A 206 21.85 -6.48 19.04
C GLU A 206 22.16 -7.69 18.14
N ARG A 207 21.21 -8.12 17.31
CA ARG A 207 21.34 -9.31 16.47
C ARG A 207 21.95 -9.05 15.09
N ASP A 208 21.55 -7.98 14.42
CA ASP A 208 21.90 -7.66 13.02
C ASP A 208 22.58 -6.26 12.88
N GLY A 209 22.78 -5.53 13.98
CA GLY A 209 23.33 -4.17 13.96
C GLY A 209 22.39 -3.11 13.35
N LEU A 210 22.89 -1.88 13.19
CA LEU A 210 22.15 -0.78 12.55
C LEU A 210 21.80 -1.08 11.07
N VAL A 211 22.57 -1.95 10.42
CA VAL A 211 22.32 -2.41 9.05
C VAL A 211 21.07 -3.31 8.99
N GLY A 212 20.74 -4.03 10.07
CA GLY A 212 19.52 -4.82 10.21
C GLY A 212 18.23 -4.02 10.04
N LEU A 213 18.19 -2.79 10.54
CA LEU A 213 17.03 -1.88 10.44
C LEU A 213 16.75 -1.42 9.00
N TYR A 214 17.77 -1.42 8.15
CA TYR A 214 17.67 -1.08 6.72
C TYR A 214 17.71 -2.31 5.81
N ARG A 215 17.81 -3.52 6.37
CA ARG A 215 17.84 -4.78 5.63
C ARG A 215 16.50 -4.97 4.91
N GLY A 216 16.54 -4.88 3.57
CA GLY A 216 15.34 -4.89 2.74
C GLY A 216 15.01 -3.55 2.08
N PHE A 217 15.73 -2.46 2.39
CA PHE A 217 15.61 -1.18 1.66
C PHE A 217 15.89 -1.34 0.17
N VAL A 218 17.00 -1.97 -0.20
CA VAL A 218 17.37 -2.17 -1.62
C VAL A 218 16.33 -3.03 -2.36
N PRO A 219 15.90 -4.21 -1.87
CA PRO A 219 14.81 -4.97 -2.49
C PRO A 219 13.49 -4.19 -2.59
N ASN A 220 13.13 -3.43 -1.55
CA ASN A 220 11.88 -2.65 -1.53
C ASN A 220 11.96 -1.47 -2.51
N ALA A 221 13.10 -0.79 -2.59
CA ALA A 221 13.34 0.27 -3.58
C ALA A 221 13.31 -0.29 -5.00
N LEU A 222 13.96 -1.43 -5.25
CA LEU A 222 13.98 -2.10 -6.54
C LEU A 222 12.59 -2.59 -6.97
N LYS A 223 11.70 -2.91 -6.02
CA LYS A 223 10.29 -3.22 -6.29
C LYS A 223 9.45 -1.96 -6.51
N ASN A 224 9.67 -0.91 -5.71
CA ASN A 224 8.83 0.29 -5.73
C ASN A 224 9.16 1.23 -6.90
N LEU A 225 10.40 1.21 -7.39
CA LEU A 225 10.82 1.99 -8.55
C LEU A 225 10.04 1.59 -9.81
N PRO A 226 10.06 0.33 -10.28
CA PRO A 226 9.24 -0.10 -11.42
C PRO A 226 7.75 0.11 -11.19
N ASN A 227 7.24 -0.18 -9.97
CA ASN A 227 5.83 0.00 -9.64
C ASN A 227 5.39 1.46 -9.76
N SER A 228 6.22 2.41 -9.31
CA SER A 228 5.94 3.84 -9.42
C SER A 228 6.05 4.33 -10.85
N SER A 229 7.08 3.89 -11.59
CA SER A 229 7.25 4.22 -13.01
C SER A 229 6.07 3.74 -13.86
N ILE A 230 5.67 2.47 -13.73
CA ILE A 230 4.54 1.91 -14.48
C ILE A 230 3.25 2.68 -14.19
N LYS A 231 2.98 3.03 -12.92
CA LYS A 231 1.79 3.82 -12.56
C LYS A 231 1.80 5.20 -13.18
N LEU A 232 2.95 5.90 -13.15
CA LEU A 232 3.07 7.23 -13.74
C LEU A 232 2.90 7.18 -15.25
N THR A 233 3.59 6.25 -15.93
CA THR A 233 3.46 6.08 -17.38
C THR A 233 2.04 5.70 -17.79
N ALA A 234 1.39 4.78 -17.06
CA ALA A 234 0.00 4.43 -17.33
C ALA A 234 -0.94 5.61 -17.14
N PHE A 235 -0.73 6.41 -16.09
CA PHE A 235 -1.51 7.61 -15.82
C PHE A 235 -1.34 8.68 -16.90
N ASP A 236 -0.10 8.94 -17.33
CA ASP A 236 0.20 9.91 -18.38
C ASP A 236 -0.39 9.44 -19.73
N THR A 237 -0.29 8.15 -20.03
CA THR A 237 -0.89 7.56 -21.24
C THR A 237 -2.41 7.71 -21.23
N MET A 238 -3.05 7.44 -20.09
CA MET A 238 -4.50 7.59 -19.93
C MET A 238 -4.94 9.05 -20.04
N LYS A 239 -4.17 10.00 -19.50
CA LYS A 239 -4.43 11.44 -19.66
C LYS A 239 -4.36 11.87 -21.12
N ILE A 240 -3.32 11.44 -21.84
CA ILE A 240 -3.18 11.74 -23.26
C ILE A 240 -4.39 11.21 -24.02
N LEU A 241 -4.79 9.95 -23.77
CA LEU A 241 -5.94 9.33 -24.41
C LEU A 241 -7.25 10.10 -24.16
N ILE A 242 -7.52 10.50 -22.91
CA ILE A 242 -8.70 11.30 -22.56
C ILE A 242 -8.67 12.66 -23.27
N SER A 243 -7.51 13.32 -23.29
CA SER A 243 -7.36 14.64 -23.93
C SER A 243 -7.55 14.57 -25.45
N THR A 244 -7.08 13.51 -26.10
CA THR A 244 -7.30 13.27 -27.53
C THR A 244 -8.78 12.99 -27.81
N GLY A 245 -9.43 12.17 -26.98
CA GLY A 245 -10.86 11.90 -27.10
C GLY A 245 -11.74 13.14 -26.93
N GLN A 246 -11.40 14.04 -26.00
CA GLN A 246 -12.09 15.32 -25.83
C GLN A 246 -11.96 16.22 -27.05
N LYS A 247 -10.75 16.31 -27.63
CA LYS A 247 -10.50 17.10 -28.83
C LYS A 247 -11.26 16.59 -30.05
N GLU A 248 -11.30 15.27 -30.24
CA GLU A 248 -12.11 14.64 -31.31
C GLU A 248 -13.60 14.91 -31.11
N LEU A 249 -14.10 14.81 -29.87
CA LEU A 249 -15.49 15.12 -29.54
C LEU A 249 -15.83 16.59 -29.84
N GLU A 250 -14.97 17.53 -29.43
CA GLU A 250 -15.14 18.97 -29.70
C GLU A 250 -15.16 19.25 -31.21
N LYS A 251 -14.28 18.60 -31.97
CA LYS A 251 -14.22 18.73 -33.42
C LYS A 251 -15.50 18.22 -34.10
N ILE A 252 -16.00 17.05 -33.68
CA ILE A 252 -17.27 16.50 -34.19
C ILE A 252 -18.46 17.41 -33.83
N MET A 253 -18.46 18.01 -32.63
CA MET A 253 -19.50 18.96 -32.23
C MET A 253 -19.47 20.25 -33.07
N GLN A 254 -18.29 20.78 -33.39
CA GLN A 254 -18.14 21.94 -34.27
C GLN A 254 -18.60 21.63 -35.70
N GLU A 255 -18.18 20.51 -36.28
CA GLU A 255 -18.61 20.10 -37.63
C GLU A 255 -20.14 19.89 -37.72
N ASN A 256 -20.78 19.42 -36.64
CA ASN A 256 -22.23 19.27 -36.61
C ASN A 256 -22.97 20.61 -36.46
N GLN A 257 -22.42 21.58 -35.71
CA GLN A 257 -22.98 22.93 -35.61
C GLN A 257 -22.88 23.70 -36.94
N GLU A 258 -21.77 23.55 -37.67
CA GLU A 258 -21.61 24.13 -39.01
C GLU A 258 -22.57 23.52 -40.04
N LYS A 259 -22.94 22.25 -39.91
CA LYS A 259 -23.92 21.59 -40.79
C LYS A 259 -25.38 21.92 -40.48
N THR A 260 -25.67 22.43 -39.28
CA THR A 260 -27.03 22.79 -38.84
C THR A 260 -27.32 24.29 -38.92
N SER A 261 -26.32 25.11 -39.29
CA SER A 261 -26.43 26.56 -39.53
C SER A 261 -26.51 26.84 -41.03
#